data_AF-A0A6A7GBB8-F1
#
_entry.id   AF-A0A6A7GBB8-F1
#
_cell.length_a   1.000
_cell.length_b   1.000
_cell.length_c   1.000
_cell.angle_alpha   90.00
_cell.angle_beta   90.00
_cell.angle_gamma   90.00
#
_symmetry.space_group_name_H-M   'P 1'
#
loop_
_entity.id
_entity.type
_entity.pdbx_description
1 polymer ?
#
loop_
_entity_poly.entity_id
_entity_poly.type
_entity_poly.pdbx_seq_one_letter_code
_entity_poly.pdbx_strand_id
1 'polypeptide(L)'
;LKSISRSITNYIPQNVNVYLADTMGEMLALISVANVCFMGGSLLGDKVGGHNLLEPAFLGKPILSGPSFYNFKEIGTQLIAINACTLCVNENDIYHHLNTLLNDIALQKKQGVAAKNMVEKNKGAITMSINALEHINSV
;
A
#
# COMPACT_ATOMS: atom_id res chain seq x y z
N LEU A 1 -0.95 1.31 25.63
CA LEU A 1 -0.38 2.08 24.50
C LEU A 1 -0.80 3.53 24.66
N LYS A 2 0.13 4.49 24.59
CA LYS A 2 -0.22 5.91 24.58
C LYS A 2 -0.63 6.32 23.17
N SER A 3 -1.79 6.96 23.03
CA SER A 3 -2.33 7.40 21.75
C SER A 3 -2.62 8.90 21.70
N ILE A 4 -2.59 9.47 20.51
CA ILE A 4 -3.07 10.83 20.20
C ILE A 4 -3.78 10.84 18.84
N SER A 5 -4.60 11.86 18.59
CA SER A 5 -5.32 12.04 17.32
C SER A 5 -4.88 13.30 16.59
N ARG A 6 -4.86 13.24 15.26
CA ARG A 6 -4.49 14.35 14.36
C ARG A 6 -5.39 15.56 14.54
N SER A 7 -6.70 15.37 14.73
CA SER A 7 -7.65 16.46 14.98
C SER A 7 -7.38 17.27 16.25
N ILE A 8 -6.67 16.69 17.23
CA ILE A 8 -6.39 17.31 18.54
C ILE A 8 -5.07 18.08 18.51
N THR A 9 -4.02 17.49 17.92
CA THR A 9 -2.69 18.10 17.90
C THR A 9 -1.86 17.61 16.73
N ASN A 10 -1.00 18.50 16.23
CA ASN A 10 -0.01 18.19 15.22
C ASN A 10 1.37 17.86 15.82
N TYR A 11 1.53 17.96 17.14
CA TYR A 11 2.75 17.60 17.85
C TYR A 11 2.68 16.16 18.36
N ILE A 12 3.68 15.34 18.02
CA ILE A 12 3.78 13.95 18.44
C ILE A 12 4.92 13.81 19.47
N PRO A 13 4.62 13.68 20.78
CA PRO A 13 5.62 13.37 21.79
C PRO A 13 6.32 12.03 21.52
N GLN A 14 7.59 11.90 21.92
CA GLN A 14 8.37 10.66 21.72
C GLN A 14 7.76 9.41 22.37
N ASN A 15 6.92 9.54 23.39
CA ASN A 15 6.30 8.40 24.09
C ASN A 15 4.94 7.99 23.52
N VAL A 16 4.57 8.43 22.31
CA VAL A 16 3.36 7.99 21.62
C VAL A 16 3.61 6.67 20.91
N ASN A 17 2.72 5.69 21.12
CA ASN A 17 2.77 4.40 20.44
C ASN A 17 1.78 4.32 19.27
N VAL A 18 0.68 5.06 19.33
CA VAL A 18 -0.39 5.03 18.33
C VAL A 18 -0.78 6.45 17.95
N TYR A 19 -0.71 6.75 16.66
CA TYR A 19 -1.16 8.02 16.10
C TYR A 19 -2.42 7.77 15.26
N LEU A 20 -3.56 8.30 15.71
CA LEU A 20 -4.82 8.19 14.99
C LEU A 20 -4.95 9.34 13.98
N ALA A 21 -4.94 8.99 12.70
CA ALA A 21 -5.21 9.92 11.62
C ALA A 21 -6.72 9.99 11.34
N ASP A 22 -7.43 10.85 12.06
CA ASP A 22 -8.88 11.04 12.02
C ASP A 22 -9.33 12.22 11.14
N THR A 23 -8.51 12.58 10.14
CA THR A 23 -8.73 13.70 9.22
C THR A 23 -8.71 13.23 7.76
N MET A 24 -9.50 13.91 6.91
CA MET A 24 -9.62 13.57 5.49
C MET A 24 -8.52 14.25 4.66
N GLY A 25 -8.11 13.59 3.57
CA GLY A 25 -7.17 14.16 2.57
C GLY A 25 -5.69 14.04 2.92
N GLU A 26 -5.33 13.49 4.08
CA GLU A 26 -3.93 13.40 4.54
C GLU A 26 -3.29 12.02 4.34
N MET A 27 -4.01 11.05 3.76
CA MET A 27 -3.57 9.65 3.66
C MET A 27 -2.21 9.49 2.97
N LEU A 28 -1.99 10.13 1.83
CA LEU A 28 -0.70 10.06 1.13
C LEU A 28 0.46 10.63 1.95
N ALA A 29 0.23 11.73 2.67
CA ALA A 29 1.24 12.32 3.53
C ALA A 29 1.61 11.37 4.68
N LEU A 30 0.62 10.72 5.28
CA LEU A 30 0.81 9.76 6.36
C LEU A 30 1.53 8.49 5.88
N ILE A 31 1.13 7.93 4.73
CA ILE A 31 1.81 6.78 4.13
C ILE A 31 3.25 7.15 3.75
N SER A 32 3.52 8.39 3.30
CA SER A 32 4.85 8.81 2.85
C SER A 32 5.93 8.70 3.92
N VAL A 33 5.56 8.87 5.19
CA VAL A 33 6.47 8.76 6.34
C VAL A 33 6.50 7.35 6.95
N ALA A 34 5.61 6.45 6.53
CA ALA A 34 5.58 5.08 7.02
C ALA A 34 6.76 4.25 6.47
N ASN A 35 7.22 3.29 7.26
CA ASN A 35 8.21 2.29 6.83
C ASN A 35 7.58 1.12 6.07
N VAL A 36 6.38 0.72 6.47
CA VAL A 36 5.58 -0.39 5.92
C VAL A 36 4.12 0.04 5.95
N CYS A 37 3.33 -0.34 4.95
CA CYS A 37 1.90 -0.05 4.90
C CYS A 37 1.10 -1.36 4.94
N PHE A 38 0.25 -1.52 5.96
CA PHE A 38 -0.76 -2.58 5.96
C PHE A 38 -2.08 -2.02 5.41
N MET A 39 -2.61 -2.65 4.36
CA MET A 39 -3.85 -2.22 3.73
C MET A 39 -5.05 -2.87 4.40
N GLY A 40 -5.88 -2.04 5.03
CA GLY A 40 -7.12 -2.46 5.70
C GLY A 40 -8.19 -2.98 4.73
N GLY A 41 -9.35 -3.38 5.27
CA GLY A 41 -10.47 -3.91 4.47
C GLY A 41 -10.18 -5.28 3.82
N SER A 42 -9.02 -5.86 4.10
CA SER A 42 -8.48 -7.03 3.40
C SER A 42 -8.54 -8.33 4.22
N LEU A 43 -8.83 -8.24 5.51
CA LEU A 43 -8.99 -9.38 6.43
C LEU A 43 -10.45 -9.80 6.62
N LEU A 44 -11.41 -9.10 5.99
CA LEU A 44 -12.85 -9.28 6.24
C LEU A 44 -13.54 -10.21 5.22
N GLY A 45 -12.78 -11.08 4.55
CA GLY A 45 -13.30 -11.95 3.48
C GLY A 45 -14.01 -11.15 2.40
N ASP A 46 -15.21 -11.56 2.03
CA ASP A 46 -15.96 -10.97 0.90
C ASP A 46 -16.74 -9.68 1.25
N LYS A 47 -16.53 -9.08 2.43
CA LYS A 47 -17.31 -7.92 2.88
C LYS A 47 -16.87 -6.58 2.31
N VAL A 48 -15.58 -6.42 2.02
CA VAL A 48 -15.00 -5.12 1.63
C VAL A 48 -14.19 -5.22 0.34
N GLY A 49 -13.38 -6.26 0.17
CA GLY A 49 -12.61 -6.50 -1.06
C GLY A 49 -11.28 -5.79 -1.17
N GLY A 50 -10.76 -5.30 -0.04
CA GLY A 50 -9.50 -4.56 0.04
C GLY A 50 -9.63 -3.09 -0.36
N HIS A 51 -8.52 -2.37 -0.22
CA HIS A 51 -8.38 -0.96 -0.58
C HIS A 51 -7.24 -0.74 -1.58
N ASN A 52 -7.12 0.49 -2.06
CA ASN A 52 -6.24 0.87 -3.14
C ASN A 52 -4.75 0.62 -2.84
N LEU A 53 -4.18 -0.40 -3.47
CA LEU A 53 -2.77 -0.76 -3.33
C LEU A 53 -1.82 0.19 -4.08
N LEU A 54 -2.34 1.05 -4.98
CA LEU A 54 -1.50 1.96 -5.77
C LEU A 54 -0.88 3.07 -4.94
N GLU A 55 -1.57 3.56 -3.91
CA GLU A 55 -1.08 4.65 -3.07
C GLU A 55 0.22 4.31 -2.34
N PRO A 56 0.31 3.21 -1.56
CA PRO A 56 1.58 2.82 -0.96
C PRO A 56 2.61 2.37 -2.01
N ALA A 57 2.20 1.75 -3.12
CA ALA A 57 3.12 1.35 -4.18
C ALA A 57 3.78 2.56 -4.84
N PHE A 58 3.01 3.60 -5.15
CA PHE A 58 3.49 4.86 -5.71
C PHE A 58 4.48 5.56 -4.78
N LEU A 59 4.23 5.50 -3.48
CA LEU A 59 5.11 6.04 -2.43
C LEU A 59 6.30 5.13 -2.12
N GLY A 60 6.45 4.01 -2.83
CA GLY A 60 7.54 3.06 -2.67
C GLY A 60 7.57 2.39 -1.31
N LYS A 61 6.40 2.03 -0.77
CA LYS A 61 6.26 1.34 0.51
C LYS A 61 6.08 -0.16 0.29
N PRO A 62 6.74 -1.01 1.09
CA PRO A 62 6.34 -2.41 1.23
C PRO A 62 4.89 -2.49 1.69
N ILE A 63 4.14 -3.39 1.06
CA ILE A 63 2.70 -3.54 1.29
C ILE A 63 2.45 -4.88 1.98
N LEU A 64 1.73 -4.83 3.09
CA LEU A 64 1.09 -6.00 3.67
C LEU A 64 -0.42 -5.88 3.42
N SER A 65 -1.06 -7.00 3.12
CA SER A 65 -2.51 -7.03 2.91
C SER A 65 -3.07 -8.35 3.43
N GLY A 66 -4.33 -8.36 3.86
CA GLY A 66 -5.09 -9.59 3.99
C GLY A 66 -5.41 -10.24 2.64
N PRO A 67 -5.92 -11.48 2.65
CA PRO A 67 -6.19 -12.26 1.44
C PRO A 67 -7.33 -11.70 0.58
N SER A 68 -8.17 -10.83 1.12
CA SER A 68 -9.25 -10.19 0.37
C SER A 68 -8.77 -8.91 -0.31
N PHE A 69 -8.51 -8.99 -1.61
CA PHE A 69 -8.13 -7.86 -2.44
C PHE A 69 -8.83 -7.90 -3.81
N TYR A 70 -10.01 -8.54 -3.90
CA TYR A 70 -10.66 -8.81 -5.19
C TYR A 70 -11.05 -7.54 -5.96
N ASN A 71 -11.33 -6.41 -5.29
CA ASN A 71 -11.58 -5.12 -5.96
C ASN A 71 -10.32 -4.56 -6.63
N PHE A 72 -9.14 -5.01 -6.16
CA PHE A 72 -7.82 -4.60 -6.62
C PHE A 72 -7.03 -5.81 -7.12
N LYS A 73 -7.71 -6.82 -7.67
CA LYS A 73 -7.12 -8.13 -8.01
C LYS A 73 -5.95 -8.00 -8.98
N GLU A 74 -6.12 -7.22 -10.04
CA GLU A 74 -5.09 -7.06 -11.08
C GLU A 74 -3.80 -6.47 -10.50
N ILE A 75 -3.91 -5.29 -9.87
CA ILE A 75 -2.76 -4.61 -9.26
C ILE A 75 -2.15 -5.44 -8.11
N GLY A 76 -2.99 -6.07 -7.29
CA GLY A 76 -2.56 -6.93 -6.19
C GLY A 76 -1.75 -8.13 -6.70
N THR A 77 -2.24 -8.81 -7.73
CA THR A 77 -1.55 -9.97 -8.32
C THR A 77 -0.17 -9.60 -8.86
N GLN A 78 -0.07 -8.46 -9.55
CA GLN A 78 1.20 -7.97 -10.07
C GLN A 78 2.19 -7.58 -8.95
N LEU A 79 1.71 -6.91 -7.90
CA LEU A 79 2.55 -6.54 -6.74
C LEU A 79 3.02 -7.76 -5.94
N ILE A 80 2.18 -8.78 -5.80
CA ILE A 80 2.54 -10.06 -5.16
C ILE A 80 3.62 -10.77 -5.97
N ALA A 81 3.46 -10.84 -7.30
CA ALA A 81 4.40 -11.54 -8.19
C ALA A 81 5.83 -10.96 -8.13
N ILE A 82 5.98 -9.68 -7.82
CA ILE A 82 7.29 -9.02 -7.67
C ILE A 82 7.75 -8.89 -6.22
N ASN A 83 7.06 -9.55 -5.28
CA ASN A 83 7.33 -9.48 -3.84
C ASN A 83 7.24 -8.07 -3.25
N ALA A 84 6.43 -7.18 -3.84
CA ALA A 84 6.17 -5.84 -3.32
C ALA A 84 4.97 -5.81 -2.34
N CYS A 85 4.05 -6.78 -2.48
CA CYS A 85 2.94 -7.00 -1.58
C CYS A 85 3.00 -8.42 -1.00
N THR A 86 2.81 -8.55 0.32
CA THR A 86 2.74 -9.84 1.01
C THR A 86 1.37 -10.04 1.63
N LEU A 87 0.79 -11.22 1.41
CA LEU A 87 -0.50 -11.60 1.98
C LEU A 87 -0.32 -12.18 3.38
N CYS A 88 -1.03 -11.63 4.36
CA CYS A 88 -1.06 -12.11 5.74
C CYS A 88 -2.45 -12.67 6.04
N VAL A 89 -2.55 -13.93 6.45
CA VAL A 89 -3.84 -14.58 6.71
C VAL A 89 -4.24 -14.56 8.18
N ASN A 90 -3.29 -14.30 9.08
CA ASN A 90 -3.51 -14.23 10.52
C ASN A 90 -2.57 -13.22 11.21
N GLU A 91 -2.77 -13.04 12.51
CA GLU A 91 -1.97 -12.14 13.35
C GLU A 91 -0.47 -12.49 13.43
N ASN A 92 -0.12 -13.79 13.42
CA ASN A 92 1.27 -14.23 13.46
C ASN A 92 2.00 -13.89 12.16
N ASP A 93 1.32 -14.01 11.01
CA ASP A 93 1.88 -13.61 9.72
C ASP A 93 2.17 -12.10 9.70
N ILE A 94 1.20 -11.30 10.15
CA ILE A 94 1.34 -9.85 10.22
C ILE A 94 2.55 -9.50 11.10
N TYR A 95 2.65 -10.10 12.29
CA TYR A 95 3.76 -9.87 13.20
C TYR A 95 5.10 -10.26 12.57
N HIS A 96 5.19 -11.46 11.99
CA HIS A 96 6.43 -11.97 11.41
C HIS A 96 6.91 -11.09 10.26
N HIS A 97 6.03 -10.75 9.31
CA HIS A 97 6.39 -9.92 8.17
C HIS A 97 6.71 -8.48 8.56
N LEU A 98 5.94 -7.89 9.48
CA LEU A 98 6.23 -6.55 9.99
C LEU A 98 7.59 -6.52 10.71
N ASN A 99 7.85 -7.48 11.59
CA ASN A 99 9.13 -7.57 12.30
C ASN A 99 10.30 -7.76 11.33
N THR A 100 10.13 -8.57 10.28
CA THR A 100 11.16 -8.77 9.26
C THR A 100 11.46 -7.46 8.53
N LEU A 101 10.42 -6.74 8.07
CA LEU A 101 10.59 -5.50 7.32
C LEU A 101 11.10 -4.32 8.17
N LEU A 102 10.83 -4.32 9.47
CA LEU A 102 11.34 -3.29 10.37
C LEU A 102 12.80 -3.54 10.78
N ASN A 103 13.26 -4.79 10.78
CA ASN A 103 14.65 -5.14 11.11
C ASN A 103 15.56 -5.32 9.89
N ASP A 104 15.02 -5.54 8.70
CA ASP A 104 15.77 -5.61 7.44
C ASP A 104 15.46 -4.42 6.52
N ILE A 105 16.25 -3.35 6.69
CA ILE A 105 16.14 -2.12 5.90
C ILE A 105 16.41 -2.38 4.40
N ALA A 106 17.27 -3.35 4.07
CA ALA A 106 17.60 -3.66 2.68
C ALA A 106 16.40 -4.30 1.98
N LEU A 107 15.75 -5.26 2.64
CA LEU A 107 14.51 -5.88 2.16
C LEU A 107 13.39 -4.84 2.05
N GLN A 108 13.20 -4.01 3.09
CA GLN A 108 12.20 -2.94 3.09
C GLN A 108 12.37 -2.02 1.86
N LYS A 109 13.60 -1.54 1.60
CA LYS A 109 13.87 -0.70 0.43
C LYS A 109 13.68 -1.44 -0.88
N LYS A 110 14.12 -2.70 -0.97
CA LYS A 110 13.98 -3.54 -2.17
C LYS A 110 12.51 -3.70 -2.56
N GLN A 111 11.64 -4.06 -1.60
CA GLN A 111 10.21 -4.22 -1.86
C GLN A 111 9.54 -2.89 -2.23
N GLY A 112 9.89 -1.81 -1.52
CA GLY A 112 9.38 -0.47 -1.82
C GLY A 112 9.75 0.01 -3.23
N VAL A 113 11.01 -0.17 -3.64
CA VAL A 113 11.47 0.15 -4.99
C VAL A 113 10.77 -0.70 -6.05
N ALA A 114 10.59 -2.00 -5.79
CA ALA A 114 9.84 -2.88 -6.69
C ALA A 114 8.39 -2.39 -6.89
N ALA A 115 7.71 -2.01 -5.80
CA ALA A 115 6.36 -1.46 -5.84
C ALA A 115 6.29 -0.18 -6.69
N LYS A 116 7.21 0.76 -6.46
CA LYS A 116 7.27 2.04 -7.20
C LYS A 116 7.54 1.84 -8.68
N ASN A 117 8.53 1.01 -9.02
CA ASN A 117 8.90 0.72 -10.41
C ASN A 117 7.74 0.08 -11.18
N MET A 118 6.95 -0.76 -10.52
CA MET A 118 5.76 -1.37 -11.11
C MET A 118 4.71 -0.31 -11.48
N VAL A 119 4.42 0.62 -10.56
CA VAL A 119 3.49 1.74 -10.82
C VAL A 119 4.02 2.62 -11.95
N GLU A 120 5.32 2.94 -11.96
CA GLU A 120 5.93 3.77 -13.00
C GLU A 120 5.84 3.13 -14.39
N LYS A 121 6.04 1.82 -14.51
CA LYS A 121 5.87 1.08 -15.77
C LYS A 121 4.42 1.13 -16.28
N ASN A 122 3.45 1.07 -15.37
CA ASN A 122 2.03 1.04 -15.72
C ASN A 122 1.45 2.43 -16.03
N LYS A 123 2.15 3.54 -15.74
CA LYS A 123 1.69 4.91 -16.12
C LYS A 123 1.52 5.10 -17.63
N GLY A 124 2.25 4.35 -18.46
CA GLY A 124 2.15 4.41 -19.92
C GLY A 124 0.90 3.75 -20.50
N ALA A 125 0.15 2.99 -19.71
CA ALA A 125 -1.03 2.24 -20.18
C ALA A 125 -2.13 3.16 -20.72
N ILE A 126 -2.32 4.33 -20.11
CA ILE A 126 -3.33 5.32 -20.57
C ILE A 126 -3.00 5.80 -21.99
N THR A 127 -1.74 6.15 -22.26
CA THR A 127 -1.30 6.58 -23.60
C THR A 127 -1.50 5.46 -24.62
N MET A 128 -1.25 4.21 -24.24
CA MET A 128 -1.48 3.07 -25.13
C MET A 128 -2.97 2.87 -25.45
N SER A 129 -3.85 3.00 -24.45
CA SER A 129 -5.30 2.91 -24.66
C SER A 129 -5.82 4.03 -25.56
N ILE A 130 -5.35 5.26 -25.38
CA ILE A 130 -5.70 6.39 -26.24
C ILE A 130 -5.24 6.12 -27.68
N ASN A 131 -3.97 5.74 -27.87
CA ASN A 131 -3.43 5.45 -29.20
C ASN A 131 -4.20 4.32 -29.90
N ALA A 132 -4.61 3.29 -29.17
CA ALA A 132 -5.39 2.18 -29.73
C ALA A 132 -6.80 2.64 -30.20
N LEU A 133 -7.45 3.53 -29.45
CA LEU A 133 -8.74 4.11 -29.83
C LEU A 133 -8.61 5.08 -31.01
N GLU A 134 -7.55 5.89 -31.05
CA GLU A 134 -7.25 6.76 -32.20
C GLU A 134 -7.02 5.94 -33.47
N HIS A 135 -6.34 4.80 -33.37
CA HIS A 135 -6.11 3.93 -34.51
C HIS A 135 -7.42 3.34 -35.07
N ILE A 136 -8.37 2.98 -34.20
CA ILE A 136 -9.70 2.48 -34.60
C ILE A 136 -10.52 3.56 -35.32
N ASN A 137 -10.41 4.83 -34.92
CA ASN A 137 -11.13 5.95 -35.56
C ASN A 137 -10.48 6.45 -36.86
N SER A 138 -9.28 5.98 -37.18
CA SER A 138 -8.56 6.31 -38.43
C SER A 138 -8.67 5.24 -39.53
N VAL A 139 -9.49 4.20 -39.31
CA VAL A 139 -9.86 3.15 -40.28
C VAL A 139 -11.35 3.30 -40.61
#